data_AF-A0A2U9SQW5-F1
#
_entry.id   AF-A0A2U9SQW5-F1
#
_cell.length_a   1.000
_cell.length_b   1.000
_cell.length_c   1.000
_cell.angle_alpha   90.00
_cell.angle_beta   90.00
_cell.angle_gamma   90.00
#
_symmetry.space_group_name_H-M   'P 1'
#
loop_
_entity.id
_entity.type
_entity.pdbx_description
1 polymer ?
#
loop_
_entity_poly.entity_id
_entity_poly.type
_entity_poly.pdbx_seq_one_letter_code
_entity_poly.pdbx_strand_id
1 'polypeptide(L)'
;MNIAFWETGSDTQQNANYVKGQLPVPTRTRHDVRSSGIVSLNPDDELLLSSLQALLAGASLKRRMMISQLISDTSSRLNAGRPIVEVDELDDVISLNAISTLQWMPVLQDGEILVAANGHCSSFRYSRVMHDFLNRLSTGQHVNIADMSRKQDPSLNDDLLRVTASLAQWGAL
;
A
#
# COMPACT_ATOMS: atom_id res chain seq x y z
N MET A 1 16.74 15.14 -15.17
CA MET A 1 15.85 15.60 -14.08
C MET A 1 16.47 15.21 -12.74
N ASN A 2 16.69 16.16 -11.82
CA ASN A 2 17.12 15.85 -10.45
C ASN A 2 15.89 15.69 -9.57
N ILE A 3 15.58 14.45 -9.16
CA ILE A 3 14.54 14.18 -8.16
C ILE A 3 15.22 14.18 -6.80
N ALA A 4 14.89 15.16 -5.98
CA ALA A 4 15.30 15.21 -4.58
C ALA A 4 14.09 14.82 -3.72
N PHE A 5 14.25 13.77 -2.93
CA PHE A 5 13.32 13.46 -1.85
C PHE A 5 13.86 14.14 -0.60
N TRP A 6 13.11 15.12 -0.09
CA TRP A 6 13.48 15.87 1.11
C TRP A 6 12.90 15.18 2.34
N GLU A 7 13.47 14.06 2.75
CA GLU A 7 13.31 13.51 4.10
C GLU A 7 14.30 12.38 4.36
N THR A 8 14.84 12.37 5.58
CA THR A 8 15.80 11.39 6.14
C THR A 8 15.18 10.02 6.42
N GLY A 9 14.19 9.59 5.65
CA GLY A 9 13.58 8.26 5.77
C GLY A 9 14.53 7.17 5.26
N SER A 10 14.56 6.01 5.91
CA SER A 10 15.33 4.85 5.45
C SER A 10 14.96 4.40 4.03
N ASP A 11 13.75 4.71 3.61
CA ASP A 11 13.14 4.19 2.38
C ASP A 11 13.30 5.16 1.19
N THR A 12 13.84 6.35 1.45
CA THR A 12 14.02 7.41 0.46
C THR A 12 14.82 6.93 -0.77
N GLN A 13 15.90 6.20 -0.54
CA GLN A 13 16.73 5.65 -1.61
C GLN A 13 15.97 4.60 -2.43
N GLN A 14 15.16 3.77 -1.78
CA GLN A 14 14.37 2.73 -2.45
C GLN A 14 13.25 3.35 -3.30
N ASN A 15 12.65 4.45 -2.84
CA ASN A 15 11.68 5.25 -3.60
C ASN A 15 12.32 5.92 -4.80
N ALA A 16 13.50 6.52 -4.64
CA ALA A 16 14.26 7.07 -5.75
C ALA A 16 14.64 6.00 -6.80
N ASN A 17 15.10 4.83 -6.35
CA ASN A 17 15.48 3.73 -7.24
C ASN A 17 14.29 3.20 -8.03
N TYR A 18 13.11 3.09 -7.41
CA TYR A 18 11.89 2.68 -8.10
C TYR A 18 11.47 3.66 -9.18
N VAL A 19 11.43 4.97 -8.85
CA VAL A 19 11.09 5.99 -9.85
C VAL A 19 12.10 5.96 -11.01
N LYS A 20 13.40 5.84 -10.71
CA LYS A 20 14.44 5.72 -11.75
C LYS A 20 14.25 4.48 -12.63
N GLY A 21 13.82 3.35 -12.07
CA GLY A 21 13.57 2.12 -12.82
C GLY A 21 12.33 2.17 -13.70
N GLN A 22 11.35 3.03 -13.38
CA GLN A 22 10.12 3.20 -14.15
C GLN A 22 10.24 4.29 -15.23
N LEU A 23 11.14 5.25 -15.04
CA LEU A 23 11.39 6.28 -16.05
C LEU A 23 12.12 5.67 -17.24
N PRO A 24 11.68 5.94 -18.49
CA PRO A 24 12.43 5.52 -19.65
C PRO A 24 13.82 6.15 -19.62
N VAL A 25 14.85 5.41 -20.04
CA VAL A 25 16.18 5.97 -20.33
C VAL A 25 16.26 6.17 -21.83
N PRO A 26 15.72 7.30 -22.38
CA PRO A 26 15.84 7.55 -23.81
C PRO A 26 17.32 7.62 -24.17
N THR A 27 17.69 6.97 -25.28
CA THR A 27 19.01 7.20 -25.88
C THR A 27 18.98 8.64 -26.38
N ARG A 28 19.71 9.54 -25.72
CA ARG A 28 19.66 10.99 -26.01
C ARG A 28 19.73 11.23 -27.50
N THR A 29 18.63 11.67 -28.09
CA THR A 29 18.63 12.09 -29.48
C THR A 29 19.06 13.55 -29.52
N ARG A 30 20.18 13.83 -30.20
CA ARG A 30 20.60 15.21 -30.45
C ARG A 30 19.65 15.79 -31.49
N HIS A 31 18.67 16.55 -31.04
CA HIS A 31 17.86 17.36 -31.95
C HIS A 31 18.66 18.58 -32.42
N ASP A 32 18.59 18.88 -33.72
CA ASP A 32 19.28 20.03 -34.30
C ASP A 32 18.66 21.33 -33.75
N VAL A 33 19.49 22.14 -33.10
CA VAL A 33 19.09 23.42 -32.46
C VAL A 33 18.64 24.44 -33.52
N ARG A 34 18.93 24.19 -34.81
CA ARG A 34 18.65 25.12 -35.91
C ARG A 34 17.18 25.20 -36.32
N SER A 35 16.34 24.22 -35.93
CA SER A 35 14.91 24.17 -36.30
C SER A 35 13.95 24.23 -35.12
N SER A 36 14.44 24.49 -33.92
CA SER A 36 13.57 24.59 -32.74
C SER A 36 12.85 25.94 -32.76
N GLY A 37 11.55 25.94 -33.00
CA GLY A 37 10.69 27.10 -32.72
C GLY A 37 10.69 27.44 -31.22
N ILE A 38 9.70 28.21 -30.75
CA ILE A 38 9.51 28.44 -29.31
C ILE A 38 9.08 27.12 -28.66
N VAL A 39 10.04 26.25 -28.35
CA VAL A 39 9.80 24.98 -27.66
C VAL A 39 10.63 25.01 -26.38
N SER A 40 9.95 25.00 -25.24
CA SER A 40 10.57 25.16 -23.92
C SER A 40 11.34 23.91 -23.45
N LEU A 41 11.12 22.75 -24.07
CA LEU A 41 11.72 21.45 -23.73
C LEU A 41 12.01 20.63 -24.98
N ASN A 42 13.09 19.84 -24.97
CA ASN A 42 13.35 18.81 -25.98
C ASN A 42 12.28 17.69 -25.87
N PRO A 43 11.82 17.07 -26.98
CA PRO A 43 10.99 15.86 -26.96
C PRO A 43 11.39 14.78 -25.93
N ASP A 44 12.69 14.51 -25.75
CA ASP A 44 13.18 13.56 -24.76
C ASP A 44 12.84 14.01 -23.31
N ASP A 45 12.97 15.31 -23.03
CA ASP A 45 12.66 15.89 -21.72
C ASP A 45 11.15 15.98 -21.48
N GLU A 46 10.37 16.23 -22.53
CA GLU A 46 8.90 16.22 -22.47
C GLU A 46 8.35 14.82 -22.20
N LEU A 47 8.92 13.79 -22.83
CA LEU A 47 8.59 12.38 -22.55
C LEU A 47 8.91 12.00 -21.11
N LEU A 48 10.08 12.41 -20.60
CA LEU A 48 10.48 12.18 -19.21
C LEU A 48 9.54 12.88 -18.22
N LEU A 49 9.18 14.13 -18.49
CA LEU A 49 8.25 14.90 -17.65
C LEU A 49 6.86 14.26 -17.64
N SER A 50 6.35 13.87 -18.80
CA SER A 50 5.06 13.17 -18.93
C SER A 50 5.07 11.83 -18.19
N SER A 51 6.15 11.06 -18.30
CA SER A 51 6.33 9.79 -17.58
C SER A 51 6.34 10.01 -16.06
N LEU A 52 7.02 11.04 -15.56
CA LEU A 52 7.00 11.39 -14.14
C LEU A 52 5.60 11.79 -13.68
N GLN A 53 4.92 12.66 -14.45
CA GLN A 53 3.56 13.08 -14.13
C GLN A 53 2.62 11.88 -14.08
N ALA A 54 2.75 10.92 -15.01
CA ALA A 54 1.99 9.68 -14.99
C ALA A 54 2.31 8.82 -13.76
N LEU A 55 3.57 8.74 -13.32
CA LEU A 55 3.93 8.01 -12.08
C LEU A 55 3.37 8.68 -10.82
N LEU A 56 3.30 10.01 -10.80
CA LEU A 56 2.72 10.77 -9.70
C LEU A 56 1.18 10.72 -9.70
N ALA A 57 0.57 10.82 -10.88
CA ALA A 57 -0.88 10.85 -11.06
C ALA A 57 -1.51 9.45 -11.03
N GLY A 58 -0.82 8.42 -11.54
CA GLY A 58 -1.28 7.04 -11.66
C GLY A 58 -1.22 6.24 -10.37
N ALA A 59 -1.23 6.90 -9.21
CA ALA A 59 -1.24 6.34 -7.86
C ALA A 59 -0.08 5.40 -7.47
N SER A 60 0.80 4.98 -8.39
CA SER A 60 1.80 3.93 -8.15
C SER A 60 2.86 4.33 -7.11
N LEU A 61 3.43 5.53 -7.22
CA LEU A 61 4.42 6.00 -6.25
C LEU A 61 3.78 6.27 -4.88
N LYS A 62 2.62 6.95 -4.86
CA LYS A 62 1.88 7.22 -3.62
C LYS A 62 1.50 5.93 -2.90
N ARG A 63 0.92 4.97 -3.63
CA ARG A 63 0.58 3.64 -3.11
C ARG A 63 1.79 2.91 -2.56
N ARG A 64 2.92 2.94 -3.29
CA ARG A 64 4.17 2.32 -2.82
C ARG A 64 4.66 2.96 -1.52
N MET A 65 4.66 4.29 -1.43
CA MET A 65 5.04 5.00 -0.20
C MET A 65 4.11 4.66 0.96
N MET A 66 2.80 4.59 0.72
CA MET A 66 1.82 4.18 1.72
C MET A 66 2.07 2.74 2.21
N ILE A 67 2.34 1.80 1.31
CA ILE A 67 2.68 0.41 1.66
C ILE A 67 3.97 0.36 2.50
N SER A 68 5.02 1.08 2.06
CA SER A 68 6.30 1.12 2.78
C SER A 68 6.12 1.64 4.21
N GLN A 69 5.36 2.72 4.36
CA GLN A 69 5.09 3.33 5.67
C GLN A 69 4.29 2.38 6.57
N LEU A 70 3.21 1.79 6.06
CA LEU A 70 2.40 0.82 6.80
C LEU A 70 3.20 -0.40 7.26
N ILE A 71 4.10 -0.92 6.40
CA ILE A 71 5.00 -2.01 6.78
C ILE A 71 5.95 -1.55 7.89
N SER A 72 6.60 -0.39 7.74
CA SER A 72 7.52 0.12 8.74
C SER A 72 6.83 0.32 10.10
N ASP A 73 5.66 0.94 10.13
CA ASP A 73 4.92 1.25 11.36
C ASP A 73 4.37 0.02 12.07
N THR A 74 4.08 -1.05 11.33
CA THR A 74 3.54 -2.30 11.89
C THR A 74 4.60 -3.36 12.11
N SER A 75 5.81 -3.16 11.61
CA SER A 75 6.93 -4.06 11.81
C SER A 75 7.55 -3.92 13.20
N SER A 76 8.28 -4.94 13.63
CA SER A 76 9.13 -4.82 14.81
C SER A 76 10.26 -3.81 14.57
N ARG A 77 11.01 -3.42 15.60
CA ARG A 77 12.17 -2.51 15.50
C ARG A 77 13.23 -2.88 14.45
N LEU A 78 13.14 -4.10 13.90
CA LEU A 78 14.01 -4.61 12.83
C LEU A 78 13.49 -4.29 11.41
N ASN A 79 12.38 -3.58 11.25
CA ASN A 79 11.74 -3.28 9.96
C ASN A 79 11.48 -4.53 9.10
N ALA A 80 11.26 -5.67 9.76
CA ALA A 80 10.97 -6.96 9.13
C ALA A 80 9.64 -7.51 9.62
N GLY A 81 8.88 -8.08 8.68
CA GLY A 81 7.67 -8.82 8.98
C GLY A 81 7.93 -10.01 9.87
N ARG A 82 7.01 -10.31 10.79
CA ARG A 82 7.08 -11.55 11.57
C ARG A 82 6.94 -12.77 10.62
N PRO A 83 7.51 -13.93 10.96
CA PRO A 83 7.31 -15.15 10.18
C PRO A 83 5.81 -15.42 9.96
N ILE A 84 5.46 -15.83 8.74
CA ILE A 84 4.08 -16.20 8.41
C ILE A 84 3.73 -17.49 9.16
N VAL A 85 2.54 -17.50 9.76
CA VAL A 85 1.98 -18.64 10.50
C VAL A 85 1.04 -19.41 9.58
N GLU A 86 1.14 -20.74 9.58
CA GLU A 86 0.16 -21.60 8.92
C GLU A 86 -1.14 -21.63 9.76
N VAL A 87 -2.27 -21.35 9.12
CA VAL A 87 -3.58 -21.26 9.77
C VAL A 87 -4.50 -22.29 9.15
N ASP A 88 -4.80 -23.33 9.90
CA ASP A 88 -5.68 -24.42 9.46
C ASP A 88 -7.16 -24.06 9.61
N GLU A 89 -7.54 -23.47 10.76
CA GLU A 89 -8.91 -23.06 11.08
C GLU A 89 -8.92 -21.69 11.77
N LEU A 90 -9.99 -20.92 11.55
CA LEU A 90 -10.22 -19.61 12.18
C LEU A 90 -11.37 -19.72 13.17
N ASP A 91 -11.17 -19.18 14.38
CA ASP A 91 -12.25 -19.05 15.36
C ASP A 91 -13.32 -18.06 14.89
N ASP A 92 -14.58 -18.33 15.26
CA ASP A 92 -15.70 -17.42 14.96
C ASP A 92 -15.56 -16.08 15.69
N VAL A 93 -14.95 -16.07 16.87
CA VAL A 93 -14.72 -14.87 17.69
C VAL A 93 -13.23 -14.58 17.73
N ILE A 94 -12.82 -13.50 17.07
CA ILE A 94 -11.42 -13.09 16.97
C ILE A 94 -11.14 -11.83 17.77
N SER A 95 -9.89 -11.61 18.12
CA SER A 95 -9.39 -10.36 18.71
C SER A 95 -7.97 -10.10 18.25
N LEU A 96 -7.53 -8.84 18.27
CA LEU A 96 -6.15 -8.51 17.97
C LEU A 96 -5.22 -8.95 19.12
N ASN A 97 -4.09 -9.56 18.79
CA ASN A 97 -3.04 -9.89 19.75
C ASN A 97 -2.52 -8.63 20.46
N ALA A 98 -2.28 -8.73 21.77
CA ALA A 98 -1.86 -7.60 22.60
C ALA A 98 -0.53 -6.96 22.17
N ILE A 99 0.30 -7.69 21.42
CA ILE A 99 1.62 -7.25 20.93
C ILE A 99 1.61 -6.86 19.44
N SER A 100 0.43 -6.85 18.82
CA SER A 100 0.27 -6.56 17.40
C SER A 100 -0.23 -5.15 17.17
N THR A 101 0.38 -4.49 16.19
CA THR A 101 -0.04 -3.18 15.71
C THR A 101 -0.83 -3.39 14.43
N LEU A 102 -2.09 -2.99 14.43
CA LEU A 102 -2.95 -2.97 13.23
C LEU A 102 -3.06 -1.53 12.72
N GLN A 103 -2.79 -1.33 11.43
CA GLN A 103 -3.00 -0.06 10.75
C GLN A 103 -3.65 -0.28 9.39
N TRP A 104 -4.37 0.73 8.90
CA TRP A 104 -4.96 0.69 7.57
C TRP A 104 -5.07 2.09 6.97
N MET A 105 -5.09 2.13 5.64
CA MET A 105 -5.26 3.38 4.89
C MET A 105 -6.18 3.17 3.69
N PRO A 106 -7.29 3.90 3.58
CA PRO A 106 -8.18 3.83 2.42
C PRO A 106 -7.54 4.49 1.19
N VAL A 107 -7.58 3.80 0.06
CA VAL A 107 -7.18 4.28 -1.27
C VAL A 107 -8.44 4.49 -2.09
N LEU A 108 -9.15 5.59 -1.82
CA LEU A 108 -10.49 5.85 -2.34
C LEU A 108 -10.57 5.90 -3.88
N GLN A 109 -9.49 6.34 -4.55
CA GLN A 109 -9.42 6.39 -6.00
C GLN A 109 -9.53 5.00 -6.64
N ASP A 110 -9.00 3.99 -5.95
CA ASP A 110 -8.99 2.60 -6.41
C ASP A 110 -10.13 1.78 -5.79
N GLY A 111 -10.90 2.35 -4.87
CA GLY A 111 -11.94 1.62 -4.11
C GLY A 111 -11.35 0.55 -3.19
N GLU A 112 -10.11 0.74 -2.74
CA GLU A 112 -9.35 -0.23 -1.95
C GLU A 112 -9.02 0.30 -0.54
N ILE A 113 -8.64 -0.62 0.35
CA ILE A 113 -8.07 -0.34 1.65
C ILE A 113 -6.81 -1.17 1.82
N LEU A 114 -5.70 -0.51 2.15
CA LEU A 114 -4.47 -1.18 2.54
C LEU A 114 -4.58 -1.51 4.02
N VAL A 115 -4.37 -2.77 4.39
CA VAL A 115 -4.38 -3.25 5.78
C VAL A 115 -3.02 -3.83 6.07
N ALA A 116 -2.45 -3.45 7.21
CA ALA A 116 -1.13 -3.88 7.63
C ALA A 116 -1.11 -4.28 9.10
N ALA A 117 -0.40 -5.37 9.39
CA ALA A 117 -0.08 -5.79 10.74
C ALA A 117 1.22 -6.58 10.76
N ASN A 118 1.97 -6.48 11.87
CA ASN A 118 3.20 -7.24 12.10
C ASN A 118 4.24 -7.16 10.96
N GLY A 119 4.29 -6.05 10.22
CA GLY A 119 5.21 -5.80 9.11
C GLY A 119 4.79 -6.43 7.77
N HIS A 120 3.53 -6.85 7.66
CA HIS A 120 2.92 -7.27 6.41
C HIS A 120 1.85 -6.27 5.98
N CYS A 121 1.60 -6.16 4.68
CA CYS A 121 0.58 -5.26 4.13
C CYS A 121 -0.07 -5.90 2.90
N SER A 122 -1.40 -5.82 2.81
CA SER A 122 -2.17 -6.28 1.66
C SER A 122 -3.33 -5.34 1.36
N SER A 123 -3.83 -5.39 0.12
CA SER A 123 -4.96 -4.59 -0.34
C SER A 123 -6.25 -5.41 -0.37
N PHE A 124 -7.32 -4.80 0.12
CA PHE A 124 -8.67 -5.37 0.11
C PHE A 124 -9.65 -4.34 -0.46
N ARG A 125 -10.86 -4.78 -0.79
CA ARG A 125 -11.91 -3.86 -1.21
C ARG A 125 -12.33 -2.96 -0.05
N TYR A 126 -12.44 -1.67 -0.32
CA TYR A 126 -12.96 -0.74 0.67
C TYR A 126 -14.48 -0.90 0.82
N SER A 127 -14.92 -0.98 2.07
CA SER A 127 -16.31 -0.82 2.45
C SER A 127 -16.38 -0.20 3.85
N ARG A 128 -17.51 0.43 4.17
CA ARG A 128 -17.75 0.96 5.52
C ARG A 128 -17.70 -0.13 6.58
N VAL A 129 -18.20 -1.32 6.24
CA VAL A 129 -18.16 -2.50 7.11
C VAL A 129 -16.72 -2.93 7.38
N MET A 130 -15.87 -2.98 6.36
CA MET A 130 -14.46 -3.30 6.53
C MET A 130 -13.76 -2.28 7.44
N HIS A 131 -14.08 -0.99 7.29
CA HIS A 131 -13.56 0.04 8.18
C HIS A 131 -14.02 -0.14 9.63
N ASP A 132 -15.31 -0.43 9.84
CA ASP A 132 -15.87 -0.67 11.17
C ASP A 132 -15.28 -1.95 11.81
N PHE A 133 -15.06 -3.00 11.01
CA PHE A 133 -14.38 -4.24 11.42
C PHE A 133 -12.98 -3.96 11.98
N LEU A 134 -12.15 -3.27 11.20
CA LEU A 134 -10.78 -2.94 11.57
C LEU A 134 -10.73 -2.05 12.81
N ASN A 135 -11.64 -1.07 12.90
CA ASN A 135 -11.73 -0.19 14.06
C ASN A 135 -12.12 -0.94 15.35
N ARG A 136 -13.03 -1.91 15.28
CA ARG A 136 -13.37 -2.76 16.44
C ARG A 136 -12.15 -3.56 16.90
N LEU A 137 -11.46 -4.21 15.96
CA LEU A 137 -10.24 -4.97 16.27
C LEU A 137 -9.15 -4.08 16.89
N SER A 138 -8.89 -2.89 16.33
CA SER A 138 -7.87 -1.98 16.87
C SER A 138 -8.19 -1.44 18.25
N THR A 139 -9.48 -1.38 18.62
CA THR A 139 -9.91 -0.98 19.97
C THR A 139 -9.87 -2.15 20.98
N GLY A 140 -9.38 -3.32 20.57
CA GLY A 140 -9.26 -4.51 21.41
C GLY A 140 -10.58 -5.24 21.65
N GLN A 141 -11.60 -5.00 20.83
CA GLN A 141 -12.87 -5.71 20.95
C GLN A 141 -12.77 -7.14 20.40
N HIS A 142 -13.48 -8.07 21.05
CA HIS A 142 -13.76 -9.38 20.48
C HIS A 142 -14.83 -9.24 19.39
N VAL A 143 -14.52 -9.68 18.18
CA VAL A 143 -15.37 -9.56 17.01
C VAL A 143 -15.82 -10.94 16.58
N ASN A 144 -17.14 -11.16 16.55
CA ASN A 144 -17.73 -12.36 15.97
C ASN A 144 -17.88 -12.18 14.44
N ILE A 145 -17.11 -12.95 13.68
CA ILE A 145 -17.10 -12.92 12.22
C ILE A 145 -18.43 -13.45 11.67
N ALA A 146 -19.03 -14.47 12.30
CA ALA A 146 -20.31 -15.05 11.90
C ALA A 146 -21.47 -14.05 12.03
N ASP A 147 -21.42 -13.14 13.01
CA ASP A 147 -22.45 -12.10 13.18
C ASP A 147 -22.37 -11.00 12.12
N MET A 148 -21.15 -10.71 11.64
CA MET A 148 -20.90 -9.70 10.62
C MET A 148 -21.25 -10.20 9.22
N SER A 149 -21.09 -11.51 8.98
CA SER A 149 -21.34 -12.14 7.68
C SER A 149 -22.82 -12.43 7.41
N ARG A 150 -23.62 -12.74 8.44
CA ARG A 150 -25.05 -13.13 8.29
C ARG A 150 -25.98 -12.03 7.80
N LYS A 151 -25.55 -10.77 7.76
CA LYS A 151 -26.40 -9.62 7.39
C LYS A 151 -26.01 -8.94 6.07
N GLN A 152 -25.08 -9.51 5.30
CA GLN A 152 -24.41 -8.78 4.21
C GLN A 152 -24.33 -9.55 2.87
N ASP A 153 -23.99 -8.80 1.83
CA ASP A 153 -23.67 -9.28 0.49
C ASP A 153 -22.57 -10.36 0.56
N PRO A 154 -22.73 -11.51 -0.13
CA PRO A 154 -21.72 -12.58 -0.18
C PRO A 154 -20.31 -12.09 -0.48
N SER A 155 -20.17 -11.08 -1.34
CA SER A 155 -18.85 -10.53 -1.72
C SER A 155 -18.14 -9.81 -0.57
N LEU A 156 -18.89 -9.16 0.33
CA LEU A 156 -18.33 -8.51 1.52
C LEU A 156 -17.89 -9.54 2.57
N ASN A 157 -18.56 -10.68 2.62
CA ASN A 157 -18.19 -11.77 3.52
C ASN A 157 -16.84 -12.36 3.12
N ASP A 158 -16.63 -12.56 1.82
CA ASP A 158 -15.34 -13.04 1.29
C ASP A 158 -14.20 -12.07 1.63
N ASP A 159 -14.44 -10.76 1.53
CA ASP A 159 -13.43 -9.74 1.88
C ASP A 159 -13.09 -9.77 3.38
N LEU A 160 -14.09 -9.87 4.27
CA LEU A 160 -13.88 -9.97 5.73
C LEU A 160 -13.11 -11.25 6.10
N LEU A 161 -13.44 -12.38 5.48
CA LEU A 161 -12.73 -13.64 5.69
C LEU A 161 -11.29 -13.56 5.19
N ARG A 162 -11.05 -12.94 4.02
CA ARG A 162 -9.71 -12.73 3.47
C ARG A 162 -8.84 -11.85 4.36
N VAL A 163 -9.40 -10.76 4.89
CA VAL A 163 -8.66 -9.91 5.85
C VAL A 163 -8.35 -10.69 7.12
N THR A 164 -9.33 -11.42 7.67
CA THR A 164 -9.13 -12.23 8.87
C THR A 164 -8.03 -13.27 8.67
N ALA A 165 -8.10 -14.04 7.57
CA ALA A 165 -7.10 -15.04 7.23
C ALA A 165 -5.70 -14.42 7.10
N SER A 166 -5.61 -13.25 6.47
CA SER A 166 -4.34 -12.52 6.34
C SER A 166 -3.81 -12.11 7.71
N LEU A 167 -4.65 -11.54 8.58
CA LEU A 167 -4.25 -11.14 9.93
C LEU A 167 -3.80 -12.35 10.78
N ALA A 168 -4.48 -13.49 10.68
CA ALA A 168 -4.09 -14.72 11.37
C ALA A 168 -2.74 -15.24 10.85
N GLN A 169 -2.55 -15.27 9.52
CA GLN A 169 -1.28 -15.67 8.90
C GLN A 169 -0.13 -14.73 9.28
N TRP A 170 -0.40 -13.45 9.53
CA TRP A 170 0.59 -12.50 10.02
C TRP A 170 0.84 -12.61 11.53
N GLY A 171 0.17 -13.54 12.23
CA GLY A 171 0.22 -13.72 13.68
C GLY A 171 -0.35 -12.52 14.45
N ALA A 172 -1.29 -11.79 13.85
CA ALA A 172 -1.91 -10.61 14.44
C ALA A 172 -3.18 -10.90 15.24
N LEU A 173 -3.79 -12.07 15.03
CA LEU A 173 -4.95 -12.57 15.77
C LEU A 173 -4.57 -13.63 16.80
#